data_AF-A0A942MKN5-F1
#
_entry.id   AF-A0A942MKN5-F1
#
_cell.length_a   1.000
_cell.length_b   1.000
_cell.length_c   1.000
_cell.angle_alpha   90.00
_cell.angle_beta   90.00
_cell.angle_gamma   90.00
#
_symmetry.space_group_name_H-M   'P 1'
#
loop_
_entity.id
_entity.type
_entity.pdbx_description
1 polymer ?
#
loop_
_entity_poly.entity_id
_entity_poly.type
_entity_poly.pdbx_seq_one_letter_code
_entity_poly.pdbx_strand_id
1 'polypeptide(L)'
;MTTTLRNFIFSVILFSLTGGNLLAQAPSKTSPRPQDYVPSSKVISSRNGEFDKQSGIPRSLWNINAGPYNGTHEQIAQQFLRENTSLLHLRNELSDISMERTQTNFGISHVTFHQNLNGVPVFRSDVVVSVNAENYVTFVVNNYKPNVNLSTIPSLSKQTALTLAKEFLQLRGKTIDEPTSELMVYAEGEPPALCYRISIFNEDPLGDWEVFVDALNGSIISSTDRAVYEKPKENSQKKSQGTGYIFDPDPLQSAQQFYNTTGYVDGNDADTPELTAQRKLVTLKDITFSSGTYKLQGPFCKLLDFESPTDIFANPTEPDSFRFTRFQQGFEEVMVYFWIDSSQRYIQSLGFDNIQNLPIECDPHGLSGADNSHYIPSSNRLAWGEGGSDDDEDLDVIWHEYGHAIHYGI
;
A
#
# COMPACT_ATOMS: atom_id res chain seq x y z
N MET A 1 -16.20 89.25 -18.36
CA MET A 1 -16.92 88.69 -17.19
C MET A 1 -16.28 87.34 -16.91
N THR A 2 -15.26 87.29 -16.03
CA THR A 2 -15.38 86.77 -14.63
C THR A 2 -15.93 85.33 -14.65
N THR A 3 -15.27 84.27 -14.17
CA THR A 3 -14.43 84.17 -12.96
C THR A 3 -13.77 82.77 -12.93
N THR A 4 -12.46 82.73 -12.65
CA THR A 4 -11.75 81.82 -11.72
C THR A 4 -11.94 80.29 -11.78
N LEU A 5 -10.88 79.56 -12.16
CA LEU A 5 -10.57 78.22 -11.61
C LEU A 5 -9.22 78.31 -10.87
N ARG A 6 -9.22 78.00 -9.58
CA ARG A 6 -8.04 78.05 -8.70
C ARG A 6 -7.96 76.74 -7.92
N ASN A 7 -6.78 76.12 -7.97
CA ASN A 7 -6.36 74.98 -7.15
C ASN A 7 -6.53 75.26 -5.65
N PHE A 8 -6.80 74.22 -4.83
CA PHE A 8 -6.03 73.83 -3.62
C PHE A 8 -6.70 72.70 -2.78
N ILE A 9 -5.93 71.62 -2.54
CA ILE A 9 -5.66 70.86 -1.29
C ILE A 9 -6.82 70.37 -0.37
N PHE A 10 -6.91 69.04 -0.09
CA PHE A 10 -6.58 68.38 1.21
C PHE A 10 -7.03 66.91 1.32
N SER A 11 -6.23 66.19 2.09
CA SER A 11 -6.19 64.76 2.45
C SER A 11 -7.38 64.17 3.24
N VAL A 12 -7.58 62.86 3.02
CA VAL A 12 -7.80 61.78 4.02
C VAL A 12 -9.17 61.67 4.75
N ILE A 13 -9.57 60.40 4.97
CA ILE A 13 -10.49 59.79 5.98
C ILE A 13 -11.72 59.03 5.42
N LEU A 14 -11.58 57.69 5.46
CA LEU A 14 -12.45 56.60 5.98
C LEU A 14 -13.99 56.56 5.79
N PHE A 15 -14.40 55.33 5.46
CA PHE A 15 -15.61 54.54 5.82
C PHE A 15 -17.00 54.90 5.26
N SER A 16 -17.58 53.96 4.50
CA SER A 16 -18.79 53.22 4.94
C SER A 16 -19.01 51.96 4.08
N LEU A 17 -19.59 50.93 4.74
CA LEU A 17 -19.72 49.53 4.33
C LEU A 17 -20.81 49.29 3.27
N THR A 18 -20.69 48.21 2.49
CA THR A 18 -21.56 47.00 2.55
C THR A 18 -21.23 45.98 1.44
N GLY A 19 -21.37 44.69 1.76
CA GLY A 19 -21.66 43.63 0.79
C GLY A 19 -20.46 42.84 0.27
N GLY A 20 -20.23 41.65 0.84
CA GLY A 20 -19.16 40.75 0.43
C GLY A 20 -19.36 40.05 -0.92
N ASN A 21 -18.26 39.51 -1.42
CA ASN A 21 -18.22 38.26 -2.16
C ASN A 21 -16.82 37.65 -1.99
N LEU A 22 -16.80 36.48 -1.35
CA LEU A 22 -15.70 35.53 -1.33
C LEU A 22 -15.54 34.96 -2.75
N LEU A 23 -14.34 35.03 -3.32
CA LEU A 23 -13.92 34.13 -4.40
C LEU A 23 -12.45 33.71 -4.21
N ALA A 24 -12.33 32.44 -3.83
CA ALA A 24 -11.32 31.44 -4.14
C ALA A 24 -9.87 31.91 -4.37
N GLN A 25 -9.02 31.62 -3.38
CA GLN A 25 -7.56 31.64 -3.52
C GLN A 25 -7.12 30.32 -4.17
N ALA A 26 -6.30 30.41 -5.22
CA ALA A 26 -5.74 29.27 -5.93
C ALA A 26 -4.82 28.42 -5.01
N PRO A 27 -4.77 27.09 -5.20
CA PRO A 27 -3.90 26.22 -4.40
C PRO A 27 -2.43 26.61 -4.58
N SER A 28 -1.76 26.81 -3.45
CA SER A 28 -0.34 27.14 -3.34
C SER A 28 0.50 26.08 -4.06
N LYS A 29 1.38 26.54 -4.96
CA LYS A 29 2.43 25.72 -5.57
C LYS A 29 3.56 25.50 -4.54
N THR A 30 3.95 24.23 -4.43
CA THR A 30 5.25 23.73 -3.93
C THR A 30 5.61 24.02 -2.47
N SER A 31 5.12 23.17 -1.56
CA SER A 31 6.02 22.67 -0.51
C SER A 31 6.82 21.50 -1.10
N PRO A 32 8.15 21.42 -0.89
CA PRO A 32 8.88 20.22 -1.26
C PRO A 32 8.24 19.03 -0.55
N ARG A 33 7.72 18.07 -1.32
CA ARG A 33 7.19 16.83 -0.77
C ARG A 33 8.34 16.15 0.00
N PRO A 34 8.17 15.77 1.27
CA PRO A 34 9.10 14.90 1.97
C PRO A 34 9.31 13.64 1.12
N GLN A 35 10.55 13.20 1.00
CA GLN A 35 10.92 12.02 0.24
C GLN A 35 10.23 10.81 0.91
N ASP A 36 9.28 10.18 0.22
CA ASP A 36 8.64 8.96 0.70
C ASP A 36 9.74 7.92 0.98
N TYR A 37 9.79 7.43 2.21
CA TYR A 37 10.72 6.36 2.57
C TYR A 37 10.31 5.08 1.84
N VAL A 38 11.18 4.61 0.94
CA VAL A 38 11.07 3.33 0.25
C VAL A 38 11.90 2.30 1.03
N PRO A 39 11.32 1.25 1.63
CA PRO A 39 12.09 0.14 2.15
C PRO A 39 12.87 -0.49 0.99
N SER A 40 14.21 -0.46 1.08
CA SER A 40 15.11 -0.78 -0.03
C SER A 40 15.52 -2.25 -0.12
N SER A 41 14.95 -3.15 0.69
CA SER A 41 15.33 -4.55 0.60
C SER A 41 14.57 -5.25 -0.53
N LYS A 42 15.24 -5.44 -1.66
CA LYS A 42 14.83 -6.45 -2.64
C LYS A 42 14.76 -7.81 -1.93
N VAL A 43 13.69 -8.56 -2.13
CA VAL A 43 13.55 -9.93 -1.60
C VAL A 43 13.90 -10.95 -2.68
N ILE A 44 14.26 -12.16 -2.25
CA ILE A 44 14.39 -13.35 -3.09
C ILE A 44 13.36 -14.36 -2.60
N SER A 45 12.44 -14.73 -3.48
CA SER A 45 11.43 -15.75 -3.19
C SER A 45 11.98 -17.15 -3.47
N SER A 46 11.55 -18.11 -2.65
CA SER A 46 11.89 -19.52 -2.79
C SER A 46 10.66 -20.37 -2.51
N ARG A 47 10.77 -21.70 -2.66
CA ARG A 47 9.66 -22.63 -2.37
C ARG A 47 9.13 -22.53 -0.94
N ASN A 48 9.96 -22.11 0.01
CA ASN A 48 9.67 -22.19 1.45
C ASN A 48 9.72 -20.81 2.16
N GLY A 49 9.79 -19.71 1.42
CA GLY A 49 9.88 -18.38 2.03
C GLY A 49 10.50 -17.32 1.15
N GLU A 50 10.41 -16.07 1.61
CA GLU A 50 11.13 -14.92 1.09
C GLU A 50 12.28 -14.53 2.00
N PHE A 51 13.38 -14.13 1.37
CA PHE A 51 14.60 -13.75 2.05
C PHE A 51 15.03 -12.37 1.61
N ASP A 52 15.47 -11.55 2.55
CA ASP A 52 16.16 -10.31 2.26
C ASP A 52 17.40 -10.59 1.39
N LYS A 53 17.47 -9.98 0.20
CA LYS A 53 18.50 -10.29 -0.80
C LYS A 53 19.93 -10.04 -0.31
N GLN A 54 20.11 -9.10 0.60
CA GLN A 54 21.44 -8.68 1.03
C GLN A 54 21.89 -9.42 2.28
N SER A 55 21.01 -9.54 3.28
CA SER A 55 21.32 -10.14 4.57
C SER A 55 21.03 -11.63 4.63
N GLY A 56 20.20 -12.16 3.72
CA GLY A 56 19.71 -13.53 3.75
C GLY A 56 18.71 -13.80 4.88
N ILE A 57 18.26 -12.77 5.61
CA ILE A 57 17.28 -12.91 6.68
C ILE A 57 15.95 -13.37 6.07
N PRO A 58 15.32 -14.43 6.58
CA PRO A 58 13.97 -14.78 6.15
C PRO A 58 13.00 -13.68 6.58
N ARG A 59 12.26 -13.10 5.63
CA ARG A 59 11.17 -12.14 5.85
C ARG A 59 9.84 -12.82 6.07
N SER A 60 9.62 -13.91 5.35
CA SER A 60 8.47 -14.77 5.49
C SER A 60 8.91 -16.22 5.26
N LEU A 61 8.35 -17.14 6.04
CA LEU A 61 8.55 -18.58 5.89
C LEU A 61 7.19 -19.23 5.82
N TRP A 62 7.00 -20.10 4.83
CA TRP A 62 5.78 -20.87 4.63
C TRP A 62 6.13 -22.32 4.35
N ASN A 63 5.12 -23.21 4.39
CA ASN A 63 5.32 -24.66 4.30
C ASN A 63 6.24 -25.23 5.42
N ILE A 64 6.30 -24.58 6.58
CA ILE A 64 7.21 -24.96 7.68
C ILE A 64 6.84 -26.33 8.25
N ASN A 65 5.56 -26.57 8.51
CA ASN A 65 5.00 -27.82 9.07
C ASN A 65 5.79 -28.35 10.29
N ALA A 66 6.23 -27.46 11.18
CA ALA A 66 6.97 -27.85 12.39
C ALA A 66 5.98 -28.21 13.51
N GLY A 67 6.09 -29.41 14.06
CA GLY A 67 5.19 -29.91 15.11
C GLY A 67 4.86 -31.40 14.97
N PRO A 68 3.82 -31.89 15.68
CA PRO A 68 2.96 -31.11 16.56
C PRO A 68 3.68 -30.76 17.87
N TYR A 69 3.46 -29.55 18.37
CA TYR A 69 3.95 -29.12 19.68
C TYR A 69 2.91 -29.34 20.78
N ASN A 70 3.32 -29.16 22.04
CA ASN A 70 2.44 -29.22 23.21
C ASN A 70 2.33 -27.85 23.87
N GLY A 71 1.13 -27.48 24.32
CA GLY A 71 0.88 -26.22 25.04
C GLY A 71 -0.18 -25.36 24.36
N THR A 72 -0.33 -24.13 24.85
CA THR A 72 -1.13 -23.11 24.15
C THR A 72 -0.41 -22.63 22.89
N HIS A 73 -1.12 -22.05 21.92
CA HIS A 73 -0.50 -21.57 20.69
C HIS A 73 0.58 -20.49 20.95
N GLU A 74 0.45 -19.71 22.02
CA GLU A 74 1.49 -18.79 22.50
C GLU A 74 2.76 -19.53 22.94
N GLN A 75 2.61 -20.60 23.70
CA GLN A 75 3.74 -21.43 24.17
C GLN A 75 4.42 -22.12 22.99
N ILE A 76 3.64 -22.60 22.03
CA ILE A 76 4.14 -23.23 20.79
C ILE A 76 4.92 -22.22 19.96
N ALA A 77 4.37 -21.03 19.74
CA ALA A 77 5.04 -19.97 19.00
C ALA A 77 6.34 -19.55 19.68
N GLN A 78 6.33 -19.35 21.00
CA GLN A 78 7.53 -19.01 21.76
C GLN A 78 8.59 -20.12 21.70
N GLN A 79 8.18 -21.39 21.80
CA GLN A 79 9.07 -22.53 21.67
C GLN A 79 9.72 -22.58 20.28
N PHE A 80 8.92 -22.44 19.22
CA PHE A 80 9.42 -22.42 17.85
C PHE A 80 10.46 -21.31 17.63
N LEU A 81 10.20 -20.09 18.10
CA LEU A 81 11.15 -18.99 17.98
C LEU A 81 12.47 -19.28 18.73
N ARG A 82 12.43 -19.92 19.90
CA ARG A 82 13.63 -20.31 20.66
C ARG A 82 14.46 -21.36 19.93
N GLU A 83 13.80 -22.34 19.31
CA GLU A 83 14.45 -23.41 18.54
C GLU A 83 15.08 -22.87 17.23
N ASN A 84 14.59 -21.73 16.72
CA ASN A 84 14.94 -21.20 15.40
C ASN A 84 15.62 -19.82 15.45
N THR A 85 16.19 -19.40 16.59
CA THR A 85 16.84 -18.07 16.73
C THR A 85 17.91 -17.83 15.67
N SER A 86 18.73 -18.84 15.37
CA SER A 86 19.80 -18.72 14.37
C SER A 86 19.26 -18.56 12.95
N LEU A 87 18.18 -19.27 12.59
CA LEU A 87 17.54 -19.17 11.27
C LEU A 87 16.87 -17.81 11.08
N LEU A 88 16.19 -17.33 12.12
CA LEU A 88 15.42 -16.09 12.10
C LEU A 88 16.25 -14.84 12.44
N HIS A 89 17.55 -15.03 12.73
CA HIS A 89 18.48 -13.99 13.16
C HIS A 89 18.02 -13.24 14.42
N LEU A 90 17.31 -13.93 15.32
CA LEU A 90 16.85 -13.39 16.59
C LEU A 90 17.95 -13.43 17.64
N ARG A 91 17.90 -12.53 18.64
CA ARG A 91 18.78 -12.67 19.81
C ARG A 91 18.47 -13.94 20.59
N ASN A 92 19.51 -14.48 21.21
CA ASN A 92 19.42 -15.63 22.09
C ASN A 92 18.40 -15.39 23.22
N GLU A 93 17.75 -16.48 23.63
CA GLU A 93 16.70 -16.50 24.66
C GLU A 93 15.50 -15.59 24.39
N LEU A 94 15.35 -15.05 23.17
CA LEU A 94 14.30 -14.10 22.81
C LEU A 94 14.33 -12.85 23.74
N SER A 95 15.53 -12.49 24.19
CA SER A 95 15.75 -11.50 25.26
C SER A 95 15.27 -10.09 24.95
N ASP A 96 15.07 -9.77 23.67
CA ASP A 96 14.60 -8.48 23.19
C ASP A 96 13.28 -8.57 22.44
N ILE A 97 12.53 -9.67 22.56
CA ILE A 97 11.17 -9.75 22.01
C ILE A 97 10.15 -10.10 23.09
N SER A 98 8.95 -9.54 22.96
CA SER A 98 7.83 -9.79 23.88
C SER A 98 6.56 -10.09 23.09
N MET A 99 5.79 -11.08 23.53
CA MET A 99 4.48 -11.37 22.96
C MET A 99 3.53 -10.20 23.20
N GLU A 100 2.85 -9.76 22.15
CA GLU A 100 1.84 -8.68 22.21
C GLU A 100 0.43 -9.27 22.26
N ARG A 101 0.07 -10.08 21.26
CA ARG A 101 -1.29 -10.55 21.05
C ARG A 101 -1.34 -11.90 20.36
N THR A 102 -2.47 -12.59 20.55
CA THR A 102 -2.87 -13.75 19.75
C THR A 102 -4.22 -13.49 19.13
N GLN A 103 -4.33 -13.69 17.82
CA GLN A 103 -5.60 -13.64 17.09
C GLN A 103 -5.86 -14.99 16.44
N THR A 104 -7.08 -15.52 16.55
CA THR A 104 -7.44 -16.83 15.97
C THR A 104 -8.56 -16.68 14.96
N ASN A 105 -8.27 -17.04 13.72
CA ASN A 105 -9.22 -17.01 12.60
C ASN A 105 -9.16 -18.36 11.88
N PHE A 106 -10.31 -18.97 11.57
CA PHE A 106 -10.41 -20.24 10.82
C PHE A 106 -9.54 -21.40 11.36
N GLY A 107 -9.36 -21.47 12.68
CA GLY A 107 -8.55 -22.52 13.32
C GLY A 107 -7.03 -22.30 13.23
N ILE A 108 -6.58 -21.16 12.71
CA ILE A 108 -5.18 -20.73 12.73
C ILE A 108 -5.05 -19.57 13.73
N SER A 109 -4.11 -19.69 14.66
CA SER A 109 -3.75 -18.61 15.56
C SER A 109 -2.48 -17.92 15.10
N HIS A 110 -2.54 -16.61 14.97
CA HIS A 110 -1.40 -15.73 14.71
C HIS A 110 -0.95 -15.12 16.04
N VAL A 111 0.24 -15.49 16.47
CA VAL A 111 0.88 -14.98 17.70
C VAL A 111 1.91 -13.93 17.31
N THR A 112 1.68 -12.68 17.70
CA THR A 112 2.53 -11.52 17.36
C THR A 112 3.48 -11.20 18.51
N PHE A 113 4.74 -10.98 18.16
CA PHE A 113 5.81 -10.56 19.06
C PHE A 113 6.40 -9.24 18.56
N HIS A 114 6.75 -8.33 19.47
CA HIS A 114 7.46 -7.08 19.17
C HIS A 114 8.88 -7.11 19.69
N GLN A 115 9.81 -6.49 18.96
CA GLN A 115 11.16 -6.25 19.44
C GLN A 115 11.23 -4.98 20.32
N ASN A 116 11.98 -5.09 21.42
CA ASN A 116 12.24 -4.02 22.38
C ASN A 116 13.73 -3.94 22.71
N LEU A 117 14.34 -2.78 22.51
CA LEU A 117 15.69 -2.50 23.00
C LEU A 117 15.60 -1.76 24.33
N ASN A 118 16.03 -2.37 25.44
CA ASN A 118 16.02 -1.76 26.78
C ASN A 118 14.66 -1.15 27.19
N GLY A 119 13.56 -1.79 26.80
CA GLY A 119 12.20 -1.31 27.06
C GLY A 119 11.69 -0.25 26.08
N VAL A 120 12.47 0.10 25.05
CA VAL A 120 12.04 0.98 23.96
C VAL A 120 11.66 0.11 22.75
N PRO A 121 10.43 0.23 22.21
CA PRO A 121 9.99 -0.56 21.08
C PRO A 121 10.78 -0.21 19.82
N VAL A 122 11.10 -1.22 19.02
CA VAL A 122 11.72 -1.06 17.70
C VAL A 122 10.59 -0.93 16.67
N PHE A 123 10.62 0.12 15.87
CA PHE A 123 9.59 0.41 14.87
C PHE A 123 9.52 -0.71 13.82
N ARG A 124 8.29 -1.17 13.51
CA ARG A 124 7.98 -2.21 12.50
C ARG A 124 8.88 -3.44 12.62
N SER A 125 8.97 -3.99 13.83
CA SER A 125 9.87 -5.09 14.18
C SER A 125 9.14 -6.39 14.52
N ASP A 126 7.90 -6.51 14.04
CA ASP A 126 7.00 -7.61 14.36
C ASP A 126 7.51 -8.98 13.88
N VAL A 127 7.40 -9.97 14.75
CA VAL A 127 7.54 -11.38 14.39
C VAL A 127 6.19 -12.04 14.64
N VAL A 128 5.60 -12.63 13.60
CA VAL A 128 4.29 -13.28 13.69
C VAL A 128 4.45 -14.76 13.41
N VAL A 129 3.98 -15.61 14.32
CA VAL A 129 4.00 -17.06 14.17
C VAL A 129 2.58 -17.58 14.05
N SER A 130 2.30 -18.32 12.98
CA SER A 130 0.99 -18.92 12.74
C SER A 130 1.00 -20.39 13.13
N VAL A 131 0.05 -20.79 13.98
CA VAL A 131 -0.11 -22.14 14.53
C VAL A 131 -1.49 -22.66 14.15
N ASN A 132 -1.58 -23.84 13.54
CA ASN A 132 -2.86 -24.47 13.21
C ASN A 132 -3.46 -25.24 14.40
N ALA A 133 -4.71 -25.66 14.27
CA ALA A 133 -5.45 -26.40 15.30
C ALA A 133 -4.81 -27.75 15.71
N GLU A 134 -3.98 -28.32 14.84
CA GLU A 134 -3.20 -29.54 15.10
C GLU A 134 -1.85 -29.26 15.79
N ASN A 135 -1.61 -28.03 16.27
CA ASN A 135 -0.39 -27.58 16.94
C ASN A 135 0.88 -27.60 16.08
N TYR A 136 0.74 -27.42 14.76
CA TYR A 136 1.87 -27.20 13.86
C TYR A 136 2.07 -25.71 13.58
N VAL A 137 3.33 -25.27 13.58
CA VAL A 137 3.72 -23.97 13.02
C VAL A 137 3.75 -24.07 11.50
N THR A 138 2.94 -23.26 10.84
CA THR A 138 2.72 -23.32 9.37
C THR A 138 3.33 -22.14 8.63
N PHE A 139 3.38 -20.97 9.27
CA PHE A 139 3.81 -19.71 8.65
C PHE A 139 4.50 -18.79 9.67
N VAL A 140 5.54 -18.08 9.25
CA VAL A 140 6.20 -17.03 10.04
C VAL A 140 6.41 -15.77 9.21
N VAL A 141 6.08 -14.61 9.75
CA VAL A 141 6.55 -13.30 9.28
C VAL A 141 7.63 -12.81 10.23
N ASN A 142 8.73 -12.28 9.70
CA ASN A 142 9.89 -11.85 10.47
C ASN A 142 10.39 -10.47 10.01
N ASN A 143 9.89 -9.44 10.69
CA ASN A 143 10.36 -8.06 10.54
C ASN A 143 11.40 -7.66 11.60
N TYR A 144 11.90 -8.62 12.38
CA TYR A 144 12.93 -8.40 13.39
C TYR A 144 14.14 -7.65 12.81
N LYS A 145 14.68 -6.69 13.58
CA LYS A 145 15.81 -5.87 13.15
C LYS A 145 17.07 -6.34 13.91
N PRO A 146 17.95 -7.15 13.28
CA PRO A 146 19.14 -7.66 13.96
C PRO A 146 20.19 -6.55 14.16
N ASN A 147 21.11 -6.79 15.09
CA ASN A 147 22.27 -5.92 15.36
C ASN A 147 21.93 -4.48 15.80
N VAL A 148 20.68 -4.20 16.17
CA VAL A 148 20.27 -2.88 16.69
C VAL A 148 20.86 -2.66 18.08
N ASN A 149 21.91 -1.85 18.18
CA ASN A 149 22.59 -1.56 19.43
C ASN A 149 22.92 -0.05 19.53
N LEU A 150 22.17 0.66 20.38
CA LEU A 150 22.38 2.07 20.65
C LEU A 150 21.91 2.43 22.07
N SER A 151 22.30 3.60 22.56
CA SER A 151 21.75 4.17 23.80
C SER A 151 20.26 4.48 23.62
N THR A 152 19.44 4.05 24.58
CA THR A 152 17.99 4.32 24.61
C THR A 152 17.62 5.46 25.56
N ILE A 153 18.60 6.29 25.93
CA ILE A 153 18.42 7.46 26.78
C ILE A 153 18.29 8.69 25.88
N PRO A 154 17.10 9.32 25.79
CA PRO A 154 16.91 10.51 24.96
C PRO A 154 17.53 11.74 25.63
N SER A 155 18.09 12.65 24.82
CA SER A 155 18.53 13.98 25.28
C SER A 155 17.41 15.01 25.21
N LEU A 156 16.41 14.77 24.36
CA LEU A 156 15.25 15.63 24.18
C LEU A 156 14.01 15.06 24.87
N SER A 157 13.11 15.94 25.29
CA SER A 157 11.80 15.54 25.82
C SER A 157 10.81 15.23 24.69
N LYS A 158 9.80 14.42 24.99
CA LYS A 158 8.62 14.21 24.12
C LYS A 158 8.00 15.52 23.65
N GLN A 159 7.87 16.50 24.55
CA GLN A 159 7.28 17.80 24.26
C GLN A 159 8.14 18.61 23.29
N THR A 160 9.46 18.58 23.46
CA THR A 160 10.39 19.24 22.54
C THR A 160 10.31 18.63 21.14
N ALA A 161 10.29 17.31 21.04
CA ALA A 161 10.16 16.61 19.76
C ALA A 161 8.81 16.93 19.06
N LEU A 162 7.72 16.96 19.81
CA LEU A 162 6.41 17.37 19.30
C LEU A 162 6.44 18.81 18.77
N THR A 163 7.07 19.75 19.49
CA THR A 163 7.21 21.14 19.01
C THR A 163 8.00 21.19 17.70
N LEU A 164 9.13 20.49 17.61
CA LEU A 164 9.96 20.43 16.39
C LEU A 164 9.18 19.84 15.21
N ALA A 165 8.39 18.79 15.42
CA ALA A 165 7.54 18.22 14.38
C ALA A 165 6.48 19.22 13.89
N LYS A 166 5.80 19.94 14.81
CA LYS A 166 4.82 20.97 14.44
C LYS A 166 5.44 22.12 13.66
N GLU A 167 6.63 22.56 14.06
CA GLU A 167 7.39 23.60 13.36
C GLU A 167 7.84 23.14 11.96
N PHE A 168 8.34 21.92 11.86
CA PHE A 168 8.75 21.31 10.58
C PHE A 168 7.60 21.24 9.58
N LEU A 169 6.43 20.76 10.02
CA LEU A 169 5.22 20.66 9.18
C LEU A 169 4.58 22.03 8.89
N GLN A 170 5.02 23.09 9.57
CA GLN A 170 4.45 24.44 9.48
C GLN A 170 2.95 24.47 9.74
N LEU A 171 2.51 23.71 10.76
CA LEU A 171 1.09 23.51 11.03
C LEU A 171 0.35 24.83 11.26
N ARG A 172 -0.81 24.93 10.63
CA ARG A 172 -1.80 25.99 10.78
C ARG A 172 -3.14 25.33 11.09
N GLY A 173 -4.05 26.16 11.60
CA GLY A 173 -5.38 25.69 11.90
C GLY A 173 -5.46 24.77 13.12
N LYS A 174 -6.57 24.05 13.22
CA LYS A 174 -6.90 23.08 14.24
C LYS A 174 -6.22 21.73 14.00
N THR A 175 -5.56 21.24 15.04
CA THR A 175 -5.23 19.82 15.19
C THR A 175 -6.49 19.07 15.63
N ILE A 176 -6.88 18.05 14.86
CA ILE A 176 -8.19 17.40 14.96
C ILE A 176 -8.26 16.53 16.22
N ASP A 177 -7.20 15.77 16.48
CA ASP A 177 -7.04 14.88 17.65
C ASP A 177 -5.81 15.26 18.48
N GLU A 178 -5.69 14.71 19.70
CA GLU A 178 -4.51 14.93 20.54
C GLU A 178 -3.28 14.25 19.92
N PRO A 179 -2.20 14.98 19.62
CA PRO A 179 -0.98 14.39 19.10
C PRO A 179 -0.36 13.36 20.03
N THR A 180 0.19 12.29 19.46
CA THR A 180 0.97 11.30 20.23
C THR A 180 2.47 11.54 20.08
N SER A 181 3.23 11.13 21.09
CA SER A 181 4.69 11.18 21.09
C SER A 181 5.26 9.96 21.81
N GLU A 182 5.78 9.03 21.03
CA GLU A 182 6.27 7.73 21.50
C GLU A 182 7.76 7.60 21.24
N LEU A 183 8.53 7.25 22.27
CA LEU A 183 9.96 6.97 22.11
C LEU A 183 10.11 5.60 21.44
N MET A 184 10.85 5.54 20.34
CA MET A 184 11.05 4.31 19.57
C MET A 184 12.50 4.23 19.04
N VAL A 185 12.91 3.03 18.67
CA VAL A 185 14.10 2.82 17.86
C VAL A 185 13.70 2.69 16.39
N TYR A 186 14.23 3.56 15.54
CA TYR A 186 14.06 3.51 14.10
C TYR A 186 15.26 2.81 13.46
N ALA A 187 15.06 1.60 12.98
CA ALA A 187 16.10 0.74 12.39
C ALA A 187 15.85 0.45 10.90
N GLU A 188 15.05 1.31 10.26
CA GLU A 188 14.78 1.28 8.82
C GLU A 188 15.81 2.12 8.03
N GLY A 189 16.58 2.97 8.72
CA GLY A 189 17.75 3.68 8.19
C GLY A 189 19.05 3.18 8.82
N GLU A 190 20.15 3.36 8.10
CA GLU A 190 21.50 3.07 8.59
C GLU A 190 22.27 4.37 8.84
N PRO A 191 22.80 4.61 10.05
CA PRO A 191 22.68 3.77 11.25
C PRO A 191 21.30 3.88 11.92
N PRO A 192 20.88 2.89 12.74
CA PRO A 192 19.66 2.98 13.55
C PRO A 192 19.69 4.17 14.53
N ALA A 193 18.53 4.78 14.77
CA ALA A 193 18.40 5.98 15.59
C ALA A 193 17.36 5.83 16.71
N LEU A 194 17.65 6.44 17.88
CA LEU A 194 16.64 6.68 18.91
C LEU A 194 15.84 7.91 18.50
N CYS A 195 14.51 7.79 18.46
CA CYS A 195 13.65 8.86 17.96
C CYS A 195 12.32 8.91 18.71
N TYR A 196 11.61 10.02 18.55
CA TYR A 196 10.21 10.11 18.87
C TYR A 196 9.39 9.95 17.59
N ARG A 197 8.49 8.98 17.57
CA ARG A 197 7.41 8.88 16.59
C ARG A 197 6.28 9.79 17.03
N ILE A 198 6.00 10.79 16.21
CA ILE A 198 4.97 11.79 16.45
C ILE A 198 3.84 11.56 15.47
N SER A 199 2.62 11.37 15.95
CA SER A 199 1.42 11.31 15.10
C SER A 199 0.55 12.54 15.32
N ILE A 200 0.22 13.26 14.25
CA ILE A 200 -0.56 14.49 14.29
C ILE A 200 -1.59 14.48 13.15
N PHE A 201 -2.88 14.43 13.49
CA PHE A 201 -3.93 14.71 12.53
C PHE A 201 -4.24 16.21 12.49
N ASN A 202 -3.95 16.89 11.39
CA ASN A 202 -4.08 18.35 11.26
C ASN A 202 -4.93 18.77 10.06
N GLU A 203 -5.44 20.01 10.08
CA GLU A 203 -6.26 20.58 9.00
C GLU A 203 -5.47 21.35 7.92
N ASP A 204 -4.35 21.98 8.26
CA ASP A 204 -3.48 22.69 7.30
C ASP A 204 -1.98 22.57 7.68
N PRO A 205 -1.16 21.84 6.93
CA PRO A 205 -1.58 20.97 5.83
C PRO A 205 -2.51 19.88 6.38
N LEU A 206 -3.61 19.64 5.67
CA LEU A 206 -4.49 18.52 5.95
C LEU A 206 -3.63 17.25 5.91
N GLY A 207 -3.79 16.36 6.89
CA GLY A 207 -3.15 15.04 6.89
C GLY A 207 -2.95 14.42 8.25
N ASP A 208 -2.82 13.10 8.25
CA ASP A 208 -2.46 12.29 9.42
C ASP A 208 -0.95 12.05 9.40
N TRP A 209 -0.22 13.02 9.94
CA TRP A 209 1.22 13.10 9.81
C TRP A 209 1.92 12.17 10.80
N GLU A 210 2.79 11.30 10.30
CA GLU A 210 3.75 10.54 11.09
C GLU A 210 5.15 11.12 10.88
N VAL A 211 5.74 11.67 11.94
CA VAL A 211 7.05 12.32 11.92
C VAL A 211 7.99 11.62 12.90
N PHE A 212 9.17 11.24 12.43
CA PHE A 212 10.23 10.69 13.27
C PHE A 212 11.26 11.77 13.57
N VAL A 213 11.39 12.13 14.85
CA VAL A 213 12.31 13.16 15.33
C VAL A 213 13.44 12.51 16.12
N ASP A 214 14.69 12.71 15.71
CA ASP A 214 15.88 12.22 16.43
C ASP A 214 15.85 12.68 17.89
N ALA A 215 15.91 11.73 18.82
CA ALA A 215 15.73 11.99 20.25
C ALA A 215 16.97 12.60 20.94
N LEU A 216 18.08 12.74 20.21
CA LEU A 216 19.34 13.32 20.68
C LEU A 216 19.51 14.76 20.19
N ASN A 217 19.30 15.00 18.91
CA ASN A 217 19.60 16.28 18.25
C ASN A 217 18.37 17.01 17.68
N GLY A 218 17.21 16.33 17.57
CA GLY A 218 15.96 16.94 17.12
C GLY A 218 15.82 17.05 15.61
N SER A 219 16.74 16.48 14.83
CA SER A 219 16.61 16.42 13.37
C SER A 219 15.43 15.54 12.95
N ILE A 220 14.78 15.88 11.85
CA ILE A 220 13.68 15.09 11.30
C ILE A 220 14.28 13.96 10.46
N ILE A 221 14.04 12.72 10.90
CA ILE A 221 14.51 11.50 10.23
C ILE A 221 13.60 11.20 9.03
N SER A 222 12.29 11.25 9.22
CA SER A 222 11.29 11.04 8.18
C SER A 222 9.96 11.70 8.54
N SER A 223 9.14 11.97 7.54
CA SER A 223 7.80 12.53 7.68
C SER A 223 6.92 11.98 6.56
N THR A 224 5.78 11.41 6.92
CA THR A 224 4.84 10.81 5.96
C THR A 224 3.42 11.20 6.32
N ASP A 225 2.63 11.53 5.31
CA ASP A 225 1.19 11.69 5.46
C ASP A 225 0.50 10.33 5.31
N ARG A 226 -0.16 9.88 6.37
CA ARG A 226 -0.86 8.58 6.44
C ARG A 226 -2.35 8.71 6.16
N ALA A 227 -2.85 9.93 5.91
CA ALA A 227 -4.24 10.12 5.55
C ALA A 227 -4.52 9.53 4.15
N VAL A 228 -5.48 8.62 4.09
CA VAL A 228 -6.04 8.17 2.82
C VAL A 228 -7.07 9.20 2.38
N TYR A 229 -6.69 10.09 1.49
CA TYR A 229 -7.61 11.07 0.94
C TYR A 229 -8.58 10.41 -0.03
N GLU A 230 -9.85 10.49 0.30
CA GLU A 230 -10.88 10.39 -0.72
C GLU A 230 -10.67 11.58 -1.67
N LYS A 231 -10.19 11.31 -2.89
CA LYS A 231 -10.21 12.33 -3.96
C LYS A 231 -11.64 12.88 -4.00
N PRO A 232 -11.83 14.21 -4.07
CA PRO A 232 -13.16 14.80 -4.03
C PRO A 232 -14.06 14.02 -4.98
N LYS A 233 -15.17 13.48 -4.45
CA LYS A 233 -16.16 12.76 -5.25
C LYS A 233 -16.48 13.66 -6.44
N GLU A 234 -15.96 13.31 -7.62
CA GLU A 234 -16.56 13.79 -8.86
C GLU A 234 -18.04 13.42 -8.73
N ASN A 235 -18.88 14.45 -8.70
CA ASN A 235 -20.33 14.37 -8.46
C ASN A 235 -20.92 13.04 -8.93
N SER A 236 -21.44 12.24 -7.99
CA SER A 236 -22.27 11.06 -8.26
C SER A 236 -21.72 10.15 -9.38
N GLN A 237 -20.56 9.54 -9.18
CA GLN A 237 -20.14 8.38 -9.97
C GLN A 237 -21.22 7.30 -9.87
N LYS A 238 -22.00 7.13 -10.94
CA LYS A 238 -23.07 6.14 -11.00
C LYS A 238 -22.41 4.78 -11.20
N LYS A 239 -22.59 3.87 -10.26
CA LYS A 239 -22.16 2.48 -10.44
C LYS A 239 -23.05 1.78 -11.46
N SER A 240 -22.43 1.04 -12.37
CA SER A 240 -23.10 0.28 -13.42
C SER A 240 -22.51 -1.12 -13.50
N GLN A 241 -23.19 -1.98 -14.26
CA GLN A 241 -22.64 -3.23 -14.73
C GLN A 241 -22.26 -3.09 -16.19
N GLY A 242 -21.19 -3.76 -16.58
CA GLY A 242 -20.72 -3.89 -17.96
C GLY A 242 -20.28 -5.30 -18.26
N THR A 243 -19.71 -5.51 -19.45
CA THR A 243 -19.17 -6.81 -19.83
C THR A 243 -17.82 -6.67 -20.53
N GLY A 244 -16.95 -7.64 -20.27
CA GLY A 244 -15.62 -7.73 -20.87
C GLY A 244 -15.20 -9.17 -21.04
N TYR A 245 -14.13 -9.38 -21.80
CA TYR A 245 -13.50 -10.69 -21.96
C TYR A 245 -12.31 -10.79 -21.01
N ILE A 246 -12.09 -11.99 -20.48
CA ILE A 246 -10.94 -12.33 -19.62
C ILE A 246 -10.36 -13.70 -20.00
N PHE A 247 -9.16 -14.00 -19.55
CA PHE A 247 -8.70 -15.36 -19.30
C PHE A 247 -9.05 -15.82 -17.88
N ASP A 248 -9.26 -17.13 -17.73
CA ASP A 248 -9.63 -17.77 -16.46
C ASP A 248 -9.19 -19.25 -16.42
N PRO A 249 -8.06 -19.58 -15.77
CA PRO A 249 -7.09 -18.65 -15.16
C PRO A 249 -6.22 -17.95 -16.22
N ASP A 250 -5.37 -18.71 -16.92
CA ASP A 250 -4.61 -18.30 -18.10
C ASP A 250 -5.04 -19.16 -19.33
N PRO A 251 -4.70 -18.75 -20.56
CA PRO A 251 -5.13 -19.45 -21.77
C PRO A 251 -4.44 -20.80 -22.00
N LEU A 252 -3.26 -21.05 -21.43
CA LEU A 252 -2.55 -22.34 -21.56
C LEU A 252 -3.17 -23.38 -20.65
N GLN A 253 -3.44 -23.02 -19.39
CA GLN A 253 -4.04 -23.94 -18.42
C GLN A 253 -5.47 -24.29 -18.79
N SER A 254 -6.27 -23.30 -19.20
CA SER A 254 -7.65 -23.53 -19.64
C SER A 254 -7.71 -24.44 -20.88
N ALA A 255 -6.75 -24.29 -21.81
CA ALA A 255 -6.64 -25.13 -23.00
C ALA A 255 -5.90 -26.46 -22.78
N GLN A 256 -5.23 -26.64 -21.64
CA GLN A 256 -4.30 -27.74 -21.35
C GLN A 256 -3.20 -27.89 -22.42
N GLN A 257 -2.63 -26.77 -22.86
CA GLN A 257 -1.58 -26.73 -23.88
C GLN A 257 -0.26 -26.23 -23.29
N PHE A 258 0.85 -26.59 -23.93
CA PHE A 258 2.16 -26.06 -23.59
C PHE A 258 2.46 -24.80 -24.42
N TYR A 259 3.22 -23.87 -23.86
CA TYR A 259 3.77 -22.75 -24.61
C TYR A 259 4.54 -23.22 -25.85
N ASN A 260 4.44 -22.47 -26.95
CA ASN A 260 4.90 -22.83 -28.31
C ASN A 260 4.13 -23.97 -29.01
N THR A 261 3.02 -24.45 -28.44
CA THR A 261 2.04 -25.18 -29.25
C THR A 261 1.45 -24.23 -30.30
N THR A 262 1.10 -24.72 -31.49
CA THR A 262 0.55 -23.87 -32.56
C THR A 262 -0.65 -23.07 -32.05
N GLY A 263 -0.58 -21.74 -32.16
CA GLY A 263 -1.60 -20.82 -31.66
C GLY A 263 -1.45 -20.40 -30.20
N TYR A 264 -0.54 -21.01 -29.44
CA TYR A 264 -0.26 -20.75 -28.02
C TYR A 264 1.15 -20.22 -27.82
N VAL A 265 1.37 -19.02 -28.35
CA VAL A 265 2.57 -18.21 -28.19
C VAL A 265 2.13 -16.82 -27.77
N ASP A 266 3.00 -16.08 -27.11
CA ASP A 266 2.72 -14.67 -26.81
C ASP A 266 2.54 -13.90 -28.14
N GLY A 267 3.56 -13.84 -28.98
CA GLY A 267 3.42 -13.20 -30.29
C GLY A 267 3.16 -11.70 -30.23
N ASN A 268 3.58 -11.01 -29.17
CA ASN A 268 3.37 -9.58 -28.90
C ASN A 268 1.88 -9.22 -29.08
N ASP A 269 1.05 -9.77 -28.20
CA ASP A 269 -0.40 -9.52 -28.08
C ASP A 269 -1.24 -10.01 -29.28
N ALA A 270 -0.61 -10.66 -30.26
CA ALA A 270 -1.31 -11.11 -31.45
C ALA A 270 -2.46 -12.06 -31.10
N ASP A 271 -3.65 -11.76 -31.63
CA ASP A 271 -4.78 -12.67 -31.56
C ASP A 271 -4.48 -13.95 -32.37
N THR A 272 -4.71 -15.11 -31.76
CA THR A 272 -4.81 -16.40 -32.44
C THR A 272 -6.23 -16.95 -32.28
N PRO A 273 -6.72 -17.80 -33.21
CA PRO A 273 -7.98 -18.52 -33.01
C PRO A 273 -7.99 -19.33 -31.70
N GLU A 274 -6.86 -19.92 -31.34
CA GLU A 274 -6.66 -20.73 -30.15
C GLU A 274 -6.78 -19.91 -28.85
N LEU A 275 -6.08 -18.78 -28.74
CA LEU A 275 -6.16 -17.86 -27.59
C LEU A 275 -7.53 -17.17 -27.53
N THR A 276 -8.07 -16.76 -28.68
CA THR A 276 -9.42 -16.19 -28.76
C THR A 276 -10.49 -17.13 -28.20
N ALA A 277 -10.34 -18.44 -28.43
CA ALA A 277 -11.26 -19.45 -27.92
C ALA A 277 -11.18 -19.65 -26.40
N GLN A 278 -10.11 -19.19 -25.73
CA GLN A 278 -9.98 -19.27 -24.28
C GLN A 278 -10.57 -18.07 -23.53
N ARG A 279 -10.91 -16.99 -24.24
CA ARG A 279 -11.55 -15.82 -23.61
C ARG A 279 -12.95 -16.15 -23.11
N LYS A 280 -13.25 -15.77 -21.87
CA LYS A 280 -14.58 -15.90 -21.26
C LYS A 280 -15.24 -14.54 -21.11
N LEU A 281 -16.51 -14.45 -21.49
CA LEU A 281 -17.31 -13.24 -21.28
C LEU A 281 -17.77 -13.18 -19.82
N VAL A 282 -17.48 -12.07 -19.14
CA VAL A 282 -17.83 -11.86 -17.74
C VAL A 282 -18.60 -10.56 -17.51
N THR A 283 -19.25 -10.46 -16.36
CA THR A 283 -19.87 -9.21 -15.88
C THR A 283 -18.89 -8.42 -15.04
N LEU A 284 -18.63 -7.18 -15.44
CA LEU A 284 -17.84 -6.21 -14.69
C LEU A 284 -18.77 -5.47 -13.72
N LYS A 285 -18.62 -5.72 -12.42
CA LYS A 285 -19.50 -5.19 -11.37
C LYS A 285 -19.02 -3.82 -10.91
N ASP A 286 -19.95 -2.91 -10.63
CA ASP A 286 -19.68 -1.61 -10.02
C ASP A 286 -18.64 -0.76 -10.77
N ILE A 287 -18.60 -0.88 -12.10
CA ILE A 287 -17.85 0.06 -12.96
C ILE A 287 -18.44 1.46 -12.85
N THR A 288 -17.60 2.46 -12.99
CA THR A 288 -17.99 3.86 -12.77
C THR A 288 -18.45 4.48 -14.07
N PHE A 289 -19.65 5.04 -14.10
CA PHE A 289 -20.09 5.95 -15.15
C PHE A 289 -19.91 7.40 -14.69
N SER A 290 -19.04 8.16 -15.36
CA SER A 290 -18.86 9.59 -15.13
C SER A 290 -18.50 10.30 -16.44
N SER A 291 -18.91 11.56 -16.58
CA SER A 291 -18.59 12.40 -17.74
C SER A 291 -18.94 11.78 -19.12
N GLY A 292 -19.98 10.95 -19.17
CA GLY A 292 -20.45 10.32 -20.41
C GLY A 292 -19.72 9.04 -20.82
N THR A 293 -18.77 8.57 -20.01
CA THR A 293 -18.01 7.33 -20.26
C THR A 293 -18.03 6.41 -19.05
N TYR A 294 -17.77 5.13 -19.31
CA TYR A 294 -17.56 4.10 -18.31
C TYR A 294 -16.07 3.93 -18.06
N LYS A 295 -15.70 3.72 -16.80
CA LYS A 295 -14.33 3.51 -16.35
C LYS A 295 -14.27 2.25 -15.50
N LEU A 296 -13.18 1.50 -15.62
CA LEU A 296 -12.84 0.36 -14.76
C LEU A 296 -12.39 0.85 -13.37
N GLN A 297 -13.35 1.42 -12.65
CA GLN A 297 -13.18 1.98 -11.32
C GLN A 297 -14.35 1.52 -10.47
N GLY A 298 -14.06 0.76 -9.42
CA GLY A 298 -14.98 0.06 -8.55
C GLY A 298 -14.74 0.34 -7.08
N PRO A 299 -15.44 -0.35 -6.18
CA PRO A 299 -15.22 -0.26 -4.75
C PRO A 299 -13.89 -0.88 -4.29
N PHE A 300 -13.31 -1.80 -5.08
CA PHE A 300 -12.12 -2.57 -4.69
C PHE A 300 -10.94 -2.42 -5.65
N CYS A 301 -11.18 -2.03 -6.90
CA CYS A 301 -10.14 -1.81 -7.90
C CYS A 301 -10.35 -0.47 -8.59
N LYS A 302 -9.26 0.26 -8.85
CA LYS A 302 -9.28 1.51 -9.60
C LYS A 302 -8.07 1.56 -10.51
N LEU A 303 -8.30 1.50 -11.82
CA LEU A 303 -7.21 1.70 -12.77
C LEU A 303 -6.73 3.16 -12.71
N LEU A 304 -5.41 3.32 -12.55
CA LEU A 304 -4.69 4.58 -12.58
C LEU A 304 -3.28 4.38 -13.15
N ASP A 305 -2.95 5.12 -14.20
CA ASP A 305 -1.59 5.21 -14.73
C ASP A 305 -0.73 6.04 -13.75
N PHE A 306 0.34 5.43 -13.24
CA PHE A 306 1.28 6.08 -12.33
C PHE A 306 2.75 5.68 -12.51
N GLU A 307 3.06 4.64 -13.28
CA GLU A 307 4.42 4.29 -13.68
C GLU A 307 4.71 4.77 -15.11
N SER A 308 5.68 4.17 -15.79
CA SER A 308 5.92 4.40 -17.22
C SER A 308 5.74 3.07 -17.94
N PRO A 309 5.28 3.04 -19.21
CA PRO A 309 4.85 4.16 -20.04
C PRO A 309 3.65 4.95 -19.50
N THR A 310 3.36 6.09 -20.12
CA THR A 310 2.15 6.86 -19.81
C THR A 310 1.05 6.42 -20.73
N ASP A 311 -0.07 5.99 -20.14
CA ASP A 311 -1.15 5.31 -20.84
C ASP A 311 -2.47 6.05 -20.77
N ILE A 312 -3.31 5.78 -21.75
CA ILE A 312 -4.67 6.31 -21.82
C ILE A 312 -5.63 5.14 -21.80
N PHE A 313 -6.16 4.87 -20.61
CA PHE A 313 -7.09 3.75 -20.45
C PHE A 313 -8.38 3.91 -21.24
N ALA A 314 -8.94 2.77 -21.64
CA ALA A 314 -10.17 2.73 -22.39
C ALA A 314 -11.35 3.19 -21.53
N ASN A 315 -12.02 4.25 -21.99
CA ASN A 315 -13.20 4.80 -21.33
C ASN A 315 -14.40 4.84 -22.30
N PRO A 316 -15.02 3.68 -22.61
CA PRO A 316 -16.08 3.60 -23.62
C PRO A 316 -17.35 4.33 -23.18
N THR A 317 -18.21 4.68 -24.15
CA THR A 317 -19.52 5.30 -23.88
C THR A 317 -20.62 4.30 -23.57
N GLU A 318 -20.37 3.01 -23.78
CA GLU A 318 -21.30 1.91 -23.53
C GLU A 318 -20.69 0.91 -22.53
N PRO A 319 -21.48 0.36 -21.59
CA PRO A 319 -20.97 -0.49 -20.52
C PRO A 319 -20.47 -1.86 -21.01
N ASP A 320 -20.94 -2.31 -22.18
CA ASP A 320 -20.58 -3.60 -22.78
C ASP A 320 -19.40 -3.51 -23.76
N SER A 321 -18.77 -2.35 -23.88
CA SER A 321 -17.68 -2.10 -24.83
C SER A 321 -16.29 -2.39 -24.25
N PHE A 322 -16.19 -3.00 -23.08
CA PHE A 322 -14.93 -3.55 -22.54
C PHE A 322 -14.60 -4.95 -23.11
N ARG A 323 -15.24 -5.34 -24.23
CA ARG A 323 -15.05 -6.65 -24.89
C ARG A 323 -13.88 -6.59 -25.88
N PHE A 324 -12.68 -6.40 -25.33
CA PHE A 324 -11.45 -6.30 -26.09
C PHE A 324 -10.99 -7.66 -26.62
N THR A 325 -10.25 -7.63 -27.73
CA THR A 325 -9.42 -8.76 -28.17
C THR A 325 -8.08 -8.71 -27.46
N ARG A 326 -7.29 -9.78 -27.56
CA ARG A 326 -5.99 -9.88 -26.88
C ARG A 326 -5.03 -8.77 -27.34
N PHE A 327 -5.10 -8.44 -28.63
CA PHE A 327 -4.28 -7.39 -29.23
C PHE A 327 -4.55 -5.96 -28.70
N GLN A 328 -5.62 -5.77 -27.94
CA GLN A 328 -6.00 -4.45 -27.48
C GLN A 328 -5.68 -4.32 -25.99
N GLN A 329 -4.79 -3.38 -25.66
CA GLN A 329 -4.41 -2.90 -24.32
C GLN A 329 -5.55 -2.77 -23.28
N GLY A 330 -6.80 -2.63 -23.73
CA GLY A 330 -7.94 -2.68 -22.82
C GLY A 330 -8.22 -4.07 -22.24
N PHE A 331 -7.62 -5.13 -22.77
CA PHE A 331 -7.86 -6.50 -22.34
C PHE A 331 -7.21 -6.75 -20.96
N GLU A 332 -5.98 -6.32 -20.82
CA GLU A 332 -5.15 -6.22 -19.62
C GLU A 332 -5.88 -5.41 -18.53
N GLU A 333 -6.38 -4.22 -18.90
CA GLU A 333 -7.21 -3.39 -18.03
C GLU A 333 -8.42 -4.18 -17.44
N VAL A 334 -9.09 -4.96 -18.28
CA VAL A 334 -10.27 -5.76 -17.89
C VAL A 334 -9.89 -6.94 -17.01
N MET A 335 -8.78 -7.62 -17.31
CA MET A 335 -8.21 -8.69 -16.50
C MET A 335 -7.94 -8.21 -15.07
N VAL A 336 -7.15 -7.14 -14.92
CA VAL A 336 -6.81 -6.54 -13.63
C VAL A 336 -8.07 -6.14 -12.86
N TYR A 337 -8.98 -5.39 -13.49
CA TYR A 337 -10.18 -4.94 -12.81
C TYR A 337 -11.06 -6.08 -12.32
N PHE A 338 -11.33 -7.06 -13.19
CA PHE A 338 -12.22 -8.17 -12.87
C PHE A 338 -11.65 -9.03 -11.75
N TRP A 339 -10.36 -9.39 -11.81
CA TRP A 339 -9.77 -10.31 -10.86
C TRP A 339 -9.52 -9.69 -9.49
N ILE A 340 -9.13 -8.41 -9.42
CA ILE A 340 -9.03 -7.72 -8.13
C ILE A 340 -10.41 -7.58 -7.48
N ASP A 341 -11.43 -7.11 -8.22
CA ASP A 341 -12.78 -6.93 -7.70
C ASP A 341 -13.41 -8.27 -7.26
N SER A 342 -13.25 -9.32 -8.07
CA SER A 342 -13.78 -10.65 -7.76
C SER A 342 -13.12 -11.28 -6.53
N SER A 343 -11.80 -11.15 -6.42
CA SER A 343 -11.03 -11.66 -5.26
C SER A 343 -11.45 -10.97 -3.98
N GLN A 344 -11.60 -9.64 -4.00
CA GLN A 344 -11.96 -8.91 -2.81
C GLN A 344 -13.39 -9.21 -2.34
N ARG A 345 -14.33 -9.40 -3.28
CA ARG A 345 -15.68 -9.88 -2.95
C ARG A 345 -15.67 -11.28 -2.38
N TYR A 346 -14.80 -12.16 -2.88
CA TYR A 346 -14.65 -13.50 -2.34
C TYR A 346 -14.12 -13.47 -0.91
N ILE A 347 -13.07 -12.69 -0.63
CA ILE A 347 -12.51 -12.49 0.73
C ILE A 347 -13.59 -12.00 1.70
N GLN A 348 -14.38 -11.00 1.30
CA GLN A 348 -15.52 -10.53 2.10
C GLN A 348 -16.58 -11.60 2.32
N SER A 349 -16.86 -12.43 1.30
CA SER A 349 -17.82 -13.53 1.43
C SER A 349 -17.36 -14.61 2.41
N LEU A 350 -16.05 -14.73 2.66
CA LEU A 350 -15.49 -15.59 3.69
C LEU A 350 -15.62 -15.00 5.10
N GLY A 351 -16.04 -13.74 5.24
CA GLY A 351 -16.22 -13.05 6.53
C GLY A 351 -15.06 -12.12 6.92
N PHE A 352 -14.11 -11.88 6.02
CA PHE A 352 -13.05 -10.89 6.22
C PHE A 352 -13.44 -9.56 5.58
N ASP A 353 -14.09 -8.68 6.34
CA ASP A 353 -14.60 -7.39 5.87
C ASP A 353 -13.67 -6.20 6.15
N ASN A 354 -12.49 -6.45 6.71
CA ASN A 354 -11.55 -5.42 7.14
C ASN A 354 -10.17 -5.51 6.47
N ILE A 355 -9.88 -6.57 5.70
CA ILE A 355 -8.58 -6.76 5.03
C ILE A 355 -8.68 -6.18 3.62
N GLN A 356 -7.79 -5.22 3.31
CA GLN A 356 -7.72 -4.54 2.02
C GLN A 356 -9.10 -4.10 1.47
N ASN A 357 -10.02 -3.71 2.37
CA ASN A 357 -11.39 -3.35 2.03
C ASN A 357 -11.52 -1.89 1.58
N LEU A 358 -10.77 -1.56 0.52
CA LEU A 358 -10.74 -0.25 -0.12
C LEU A 358 -10.31 -0.41 -1.59
N PRO A 359 -10.56 0.60 -2.46
CA PRO A 359 -10.08 0.56 -3.83
C PRO A 359 -8.55 0.62 -3.89
N ILE A 360 -7.89 -0.45 -4.37
CA ILE A 360 -6.47 -0.41 -4.71
C ILE A 360 -6.27 0.28 -6.06
N GLU A 361 -5.24 1.12 -6.16
CA GLU A 361 -4.86 1.74 -7.43
C GLU A 361 -3.95 0.78 -8.20
N CYS A 362 -4.36 0.45 -9.43
CA CYS A 362 -3.73 -0.54 -10.28
C CYS A 362 -3.26 0.10 -11.60
N ASP A 363 -2.03 -0.21 -12.01
CA ASP A 363 -1.44 0.17 -13.28
C ASP A 363 -1.15 -1.08 -14.12
N PRO A 364 -2.04 -1.45 -15.07
CA PRO A 364 -1.86 -2.65 -15.90
C PRO A 364 -0.59 -2.59 -16.78
N HIS A 365 -0.19 -1.40 -17.23
CA HIS A 365 0.88 -1.23 -18.23
C HIS A 365 2.10 -0.50 -17.64
N GLY A 366 2.50 -0.89 -16.43
CA GLY A 366 3.62 -0.30 -15.71
C GLY A 366 5.00 -0.84 -16.12
N LEU A 367 6.01 -0.54 -15.28
CA LEU A 367 7.38 -1.07 -15.35
C LEU A 367 8.14 -0.94 -16.69
N SER A 368 7.66 -0.13 -17.63
CA SER A 368 8.28 0.15 -18.92
C SER A 368 8.48 -1.09 -19.79
N GLY A 369 7.48 -1.99 -19.79
CA GLY A 369 7.50 -3.25 -20.55
C GLY A 369 8.48 -4.29 -19.99
N ALA A 370 8.77 -4.24 -18.68
CA ALA A 370 9.57 -5.27 -18.04
C ALA A 370 8.74 -6.54 -17.82
N ASP A 371 9.40 -7.70 -17.88
CA ASP A 371 8.85 -9.01 -17.49
C ASP A 371 8.90 -9.11 -15.97
N ASN A 372 8.03 -8.35 -15.30
CA ASN A 372 7.94 -8.25 -13.85
C ASN A 372 6.69 -7.45 -13.41
N SER A 373 6.07 -7.89 -12.33
CA SER A 373 5.01 -7.19 -11.60
C SER A 373 5.47 -6.77 -10.20
N HIS A 374 4.75 -5.86 -9.54
CA HIS A 374 5.00 -5.57 -8.13
C HIS A 374 3.82 -4.93 -7.38
N TYR A 375 3.82 -5.13 -6.06
CA TYR A 375 3.12 -4.33 -5.07
C TYR A 375 4.02 -3.22 -4.49
N ILE A 376 3.49 -2.00 -4.34
CA ILE A 376 4.15 -0.84 -3.72
C ILE A 376 3.55 -0.60 -2.32
N PRO A 377 4.23 -1.01 -1.22
CA PRO A 377 3.66 -0.89 0.13
C PRO A 377 3.48 0.53 0.63
N SER A 378 4.31 1.48 0.17
CA SER A 378 4.27 2.87 0.64
C SER A 378 3.03 3.62 0.16
N SER A 379 2.51 3.27 -1.01
CA SER A 379 1.36 3.93 -1.65
C SER A 379 0.14 3.01 -1.81
N ASN A 380 0.26 1.74 -1.42
CA ASN A 380 -0.75 0.70 -1.58
C ASN A 380 -1.22 0.58 -3.04
N ARG A 381 -0.30 0.28 -3.95
CA ARG A 381 -0.54 0.21 -5.40
C ARG A 381 0.01 -1.06 -6.02
N LEU A 382 -0.55 -1.46 -7.16
CA LEU A 382 -0.12 -2.61 -7.93
C LEU A 382 0.24 -2.18 -9.35
N ALA A 383 1.33 -2.69 -9.89
CA ALA A 383 1.73 -2.48 -11.27
C ALA A 383 2.16 -3.80 -11.91
N TRP A 384 1.81 -3.98 -13.18
CA TRP A 384 2.21 -5.12 -14.00
C TRP A 384 3.01 -4.63 -15.20
N GLY A 385 3.88 -5.49 -15.72
CA GLY A 385 4.70 -5.18 -16.87
C GLY A 385 4.39 -6.11 -18.04
N GLU A 386 4.61 -5.61 -19.25
CA GLU A 386 4.26 -6.25 -20.52
C GLU A 386 5.49 -6.93 -21.18
N GLY A 387 6.42 -7.42 -20.35
CA GLY A 387 7.63 -8.04 -20.86
C GLY A 387 7.43 -9.53 -21.08
N GLY A 388 7.61 -10.01 -22.30
CA GLY A 388 7.52 -11.45 -22.58
C GLY A 388 6.08 -11.88 -22.82
N SER A 389 5.47 -12.59 -21.86
CA SER A 389 4.01 -12.78 -21.85
C SER A 389 3.48 -11.83 -20.80
N ASP A 390 2.48 -11.04 -21.15
CA ASP A 390 1.98 -9.98 -20.27
C ASP A 390 1.51 -10.54 -18.92
N ASP A 391 2.07 -9.96 -17.86
CA ASP A 391 1.91 -10.47 -16.49
C ASP A 391 0.44 -10.40 -16.03
N ASP A 392 -0.35 -9.48 -16.57
CA ASP A 392 -1.76 -9.30 -16.28
C ASP A 392 -2.71 -10.04 -17.23
N GLU A 393 -2.18 -10.89 -18.11
CA GLU A 393 -2.95 -11.93 -18.79
C GLU A 393 -2.99 -13.26 -18.01
N ASP A 394 -2.26 -13.35 -16.90
CA ASP A 394 -2.24 -14.50 -15.99
C ASP A 394 -2.87 -14.16 -14.63
N LEU A 395 -3.95 -14.88 -14.31
CA LEU A 395 -4.62 -14.76 -13.01
C LEU A 395 -3.66 -14.97 -11.83
N ASP A 396 -2.76 -15.94 -11.92
CA ASP A 396 -1.90 -16.31 -10.79
C ASP A 396 -0.95 -15.16 -10.43
N VAL A 397 -0.51 -14.37 -11.42
CA VAL A 397 0.34 -13.19 -11.22
C VAL A 397 -0.47 -12.01 -10.65
N ILE A 398 -1.68 -11.75 -11.16
CA ILE A 398 -2.58 -10.75 -10.57
C ILE A 398 -2.86 -11.06 -9.09
N TRP A 399 -3.14 -12.33 -8.78
CA TRP A 399 -3.36 -12.79 -7.41
C TRP A 399 -2.10 -12.74 -6.55
N HIS A 400 -0.93 -13.01 -7.12
CA HIS A 400 0.33 -12.88 -6.42
C HIS A 400 0.50 -11.47 -5.86
N GLU A 401 0.36 -10.46 -6.73
CA GLU A 401 0.55 -9.06 -6.34
C GLU A 401 -0.55 -8.57 -5.40
N TYR A 402 -1.81 -8.95 -5.66
CA TYR A 402 -2.89 -8.62 -4.74
C TYR A 402 -2.72 -9.29 -3.37
N GLY A 403 -2.12 -10.49 -3.35
CA GLY A 403 -1.73 -11.20 -2.15
C GLY A 403 -0.78 -10.39 -1.27
N HIS A 404 0.18 -9.67 -1.86
CA HIS A 404 1.04 -8.75 -1.11
C HIS A 404 0.25 -7.61 -0.45
N ALA A 405 -0.72 -7.02 -1.17
CA ALA A 405 -1.59 -5.98 -0.62
C ALA A 405 -2.47 -6.49 0.53
N ILE A 406 -3.00 -7.71 0.41
CA ILE A 406 -3.76 -8.39 1.47
C ILE A 406 -2.87 -8.60 2.69
N HIS A 407 -1.68 -9.17 2.52
CA HIS A 407 -0.75 -9.42 3.63
C HIS A 407 -0.29 -8.14 4.32
N TYR A 408 -0.06 -7.06 3.58
CA TYR A 408 0.32 -5.78 4.16
C TYR A 408 -0.82 -5.12 4.95
N GLY A 409 -2.07 -5.41 4.59
CA GLY A 409 -3.27 -4.91 5.26
C GLY A 409 -3.68 -5.65 6.55
N ILE A 410 -2.98 -6.73 6.92
CA ILE A 410 -3.17 -7.52 8.16
C ILE A 410 -2.15 -7.06 9.20
#